data_AF-A0A2M7XV29-F1
#
_entry.id   AF-A0A2M7XV29-F1
#
_cell.length_a   1.000
_cell.length_b   1.000
_cell.length_c   1.000
_cell.angle_alpha   90.00
_cell.angle_beta   90.00
_cell.angle_gamma   90.00
#
_symmetry.space_group_name_H-M   'P 1'
#
loop_
_entity.id
_entity.type
_entity.pdbx_description
1 polymer ?
#
loop_
_entity_poly.entity_id
_entity_poly.type
_entity_poly.pdbx_seq_one_letter_code
_entity_poly.pdbx_strand_id
1 'polypeptide(L)'
;MKKIVMGISLLATSLIAQGRLTAIGGANYSTIEYNNTAYDEAIMVDSRLGFFLGVESKPNPIVLGAAYAQYGADFSYTENTETIIGYDIYNYLVGYALYPFFHLSKFSAFGGIQAGLSLGGNTKGNVSDSRFSGHINADKFAFDYGAIAGVDMAISPTFGIRGFYYYGLADVMT
;
A
#
# COMPACT_ATOMS: atom_id res chain seq x y z
N MET A 1 -5.06 4.73 -18.80
CA MET A 1 -4.88 3.33 -18.32
C MET A 1 -5.26 3.34 -16.86
N LYS A 2 -6.26 2.56 -16.43
CA LYS A 2 -6.63 2.57 -15.01
C LYS A 2 -5.69 1.64 -14.26
N LYS A 3 -5.25 2.08 -13.09
CA LYS A 3 -4.37 1.32 -12.22
C LYS A 3 -5.03 1.28 -10.86
N ILE A 4 -5.34 0.11 -10.33
CA ILE A 4 -5.97 -0.06 -9.01
C ILE A 4 -4.90 -0.59 -8.05
N VAL A 5 -4.65 0.14 -6.97
CA VAL A 5 -3.73 -0.32 -5.91
C VAL A 5 -4.50 -1.21 -4.95
N MET A 6 -4.03 -2.44 -4.78
CA MET A 6 -4.48 -3.32 -3.71
C MET A 6 -3.32 -3.58 -2.78
N GLY A 7 -3.53 -3.46 -1.47
CA GLY A 7 -2.49 -3.67 -0.48
C GLY A 7 -3.01 -4.38 0.75
N ILE A 8 -2.37 -5.49 1.13
CA ILE A 8 -2.51 -6.11 2.45
C ILE A 8 -1.33 -5.66 3.28
N SER A 9 -1.56 -5.10 4.46
CA SER A 9 -0.49 -4.69 5.36
C SER A 9 -0.61 -5.38 6.72
N LEU A 10 0.52 -5.84 7.23
CA LEU A 10 0.68 -6.36 8.58
C LEU A 10 1.61 -5.44 9.36
N LEU A 11 1.07 -4.72 10.33
CA LEU A 11 1.79 -3.73 11.11
C LEU A 11 1.95 -4.16 12.56
N ALA A 12 3.12 -3.89 13.11
CA ALA A 12 3.31 -3.73 14.54
C ALA A 12 2.97 -2.29 14.93
N THR A 13 2.33 -2.13 16.08
CA THR A 13 1.91 -0.83 16.62
C THR A 13 2.46 -0.68 18.02
N SER A 14 2.99 0.50 18.34
CA SER A 14 3.49 0.82 19.69
C SER A 14 3.03 2.21 20.13
N LEU A 15 2.61 2.31 21.39
CA LEU A 15 2.16 3.58 21.96
C LEU A 15 3.36 4.37 22.51
N ILE A 16 3.63 5.57 22.00
CA ILE A 16 4.67 6.46 22.53
C ILE A 16 4.02 7.35 23.59
N ALA A 17 4.30 7.01 24.85
CA ALA A 17 3.49 7.34 26.03
C ALA A 17 3.38 8.82 26.44
N GLN A 18 4.04 9.78 25.77
CA GLN A 18 3.96 11.20 26.15
C GLN A 18 2.95 12.04 25.33
N GLY A 19 2.48 11.56 24.17
CA GLY A 19 1.68 12.39 23.25
C GLY A 19 0.33 11.82 22.78
N ARG A 20 -0.11 10.66 23.31
CA ARG A 20 -1.22 9.86 22.74
C ARG A 20 -1.02 9.50 21.25
N LEU A 21 0.24 9.49 20.81
CA LEU A 21 0.63 9.08 19.47
C LEU A 21 1.01 7.60 19.47
N THR A 22 0.53 6.88 18.46
CA THR A 22 0.90 5.48 18.21
C THR A 22 1.82 5.45 17.00
N ALA A 23 3.03 4.93 17.14
CA ALA A 23 3.86 4.59 16.00
C ALA A 23 3.36 3.28 15.40
N ILE A 24 3.30 3.22 14.07
CA ILE A 24 2.89 2.03 13.35
C ILE A 24 3.94 1.71 12.28
N GLY A 25 4.22 0.42 12.11
CA GLY A 25 5.24 0.00 11.17
C GLY A 25 5.12 -1.46 10.80
N GLY A 26 5.40 -1.81 9.55
CA GLY A 26 5.40 -3.20 9.15
C GLY A 26 5.54 -3.40 7.65
N ALA A 27 5.23 -4.62 7.21
CA ALA A 27 5.30 -5.00 5.82
C ALA A 27 3.95 -4.81 5.14
N ASN A 28 3.97 -4.42 3.88
CA ASN A 28 2.81 -4.52 3.00
C ASN A 28 3.12 -5.47 1.84
N TYR A 29 2.07 -6.10 1.34
CA TYR A 29 2.07 -6.93 0.17
C TYR A 29 1.01 -6.36 -0.76
N SER A 30 1.43 -5.79 -1.88
CA SER A 30 0.55 -5.02 -2.75
C SER A 30 0.68 -5.42 -4.20
N THR A 31 -0.33 -5.15 -5.00
CA THR A 31 -0.27 -5.18 -6.46
C THR A 31 -0.88 -3.90 -7.02
N ILE A 32 -0.54 -3.57 -8.27
CA ILE A 32 -1.19 -2.52 -9.03
C ILE A 32 -1.69 -3.13 -10.34
N GLU A 33 -2.99 -3.35 -10.42
CA GLU A 33 -3.61 -3.99 -11.58
C GLU A 33 -3.93 -2.97 -12.66
N TYR A 34 -3.71 -3.35 -13.92
CA TYR A 34 -4.04 -2.56 -15.09
C TYR A 34 -5.46 -2.92 -15.56
N ASN A 35 -6.38 -1.97 -15.63
CA ASN A 35 -7.69 -2.19 -16.24
C ASN A 35 -7.60 -1.85 -17.74
N ASN A 36 -6.95 -2.72 -18.52
CA ASN A 36 -6.92 -2.57 -19.97
C ASN A 36 -6.98 -3.94 -20.66
N THR A 37 -8.18 -4.24 -21.18
CA THR A 37 -8.55 -5.53 -21.80
C THR A 37 -7.69 -5.93 -23.01
N ALA A 38 -6.91 -5.01 -23.59
CA ALA A 38 -6.02 -5.32 -24.71
C ALA A 38 -4.64 -5.87 -24.28
N TYR A 39 -4.24 -5.68 -23.01
CA TYR A 39 -2.94 -6.10 -22.48
C TYR A 39 -3.04 -7.17 -21.39
N ASP A 40 -4.24 -7.42 -20.86
CA ASP A 40 -4.49 -8.35 -19.75
C ASP A 40 -4.10 -9.82 -20.07
N GLU A 41 -4.12 -10.23 -21.33
CA GLU A 41 -3.74 -11.61 -21.68
C GLU A 41 -2.22 -11.82 -21.76
N ALA A 42 -1.43 -10.75 -21.86
CA ALA A 42 0.03 -10.83 -22.09
C ALA A 42 0.88 -10.34 -20.89
N ILE A 43 0.29 -9.60 -19.96
CA ILE A 43 0.97 -9.06 -18.78
C ILE A 43 0.48 -9.79 -17.53
N MET A 44 1.36 -10.60 -16.94
CA MET A 44 1.15 -11.12 -15.60
C MET A 44 1.63 -10.09 -14.58
N VAL A 45 0.78 -9.76 -13.61
CA VAL A 45 1.11 -8.84 -12.50
C VAL A 45 0.93 -9.58 -11.19
N ASP A 46 2.01 -9.69 -10.43
CA ASP A 46 2.03 -10.31 -9.11
C ASP A 46 2.25 -9.26 -8.03
N SER A 47 1.85 -9.63 -6.81
CA SER A 47 2.02 -8.77 -5.66
C SER A 47 3.47 -8.76 -5.18
N ARG A 48 3.91 -7.60 -4.67
CA ARG A 48 5.27 -7.37 -4.17
C ARG A 48 5.26 -6.91 -2.72
N LEU A 49 6.29 -7.34 -1.99
CA LEU A 49 6.56 -6.89 -0.63
C LEU A 49 7.09 -5.44 -0.62
N GLY A 50 6.58 -4.64 0.30
CA GLY A 50 7.07 -3.31 0.66
C GLY A 50 6.98 -3.08 2.17
N PHE A 51 7.01 -1.81 2.57
CA PHE A 51 6.82 -1.43 3.96
C PHE A 51 5.90 -0.23 4.15
N PHE A 52 5.36 -0.12 5.36
CA PHE A 52 4.49 0.97 5.81
C PHE A 52 5.01 1.48 7.14
N LEU A 53 5.21 2.80 7.27
CA LEU A 53 5.75 3.43 8.49
C LEU A 53 5.00 4.73 8.75
N GLY A 54 4.43 4.90 9.93
CA GLY A 54 3.61 6.06 10.22
C GLY A 54 3.34 6.31 11.69
N VAL A 55 2.50 7.32 11.92
CA VAL A 55 2.05 7.73 13.24
C VAL A 55 0.54 7.95 13.23
N GLU A 56 -0.10 7.63 14.34
CA GLU A 56 -1.53 7.80 14.56
C GLU A 56 -1.82 8.65 15.78
N SER A 57 -2.90 9.41 15.70
CA SER A 57 -3.60 10.00 16.83
C SER A 57 -5.02 9.44 16.90
N LYS A 58 -5.58 9.35 18.10
CA LYS A 58 -6.92 8.80 18.34
C LYS A 58 -7.88 9.85 18.94
N PRO A 59 -8.32 10.85 18.17
CA PRO A 59 -9.43 11.70 18.59
C PRO A 59 -10.74 10.91 18.59
N ASN A 60 -11.22 10.51 19.78
CA ASN A 60 -12.42 9.68 19.95
C ASN A 60 -13.60 10.12 19.06
N PRO A 61 -14.23 9.23 18.26
CA PRO A 61 -13.93 7.80 18.06
C PRO A 61 -12.98 7.49 16.87
N ILE A 62 -12.46 8.50 16.19
CA ILE A 62 -11.70 8.36 14.95
C ILE A 62 -10.22 8.12 15.24
N VAL A 63 -9.57 7.31 14.41
CA VAL A 63 -8.11 7.23 14.32
C VAL A 63 -7.66 8.00 13.10
N LEU A 64 -6.79 8.99 13.28
CA LEU A 64 -6.17 9.74 12.20
C LEU A 64 -4.70 9.34 12.10
N GLY A 65 -4.22 9.06 10.91
CA GLY A 65 -2.82 8.70 10.72
C GLY A 65 -2.21 9.32 9.46
N ALA A 66 -0.89 9.42 9.50
CA ALA A 66 -0.06 9.79 8.38
C ALA A 66 1.12 8.80 8.30
N ALA A 67 1.44 8.35 7.09
CA ALA A 67 2.44 7.32 6.89
C ALA A 67 3.17 7.47 5.56
N TYR A 68 4.39 6.95 5.53
CA TYR A 68 5.07 6.57 4.31
C TYR A 68 4.66 5.13 3.97
N ALA A 69 4.21 4.91 2.73
CA ALA A 69 3.84 3.60 2.22
C ALA A 69 4.64 3.28 0.95
N GLN A 70 5.29 2.13 0.92
CA GLN A 70 5.96 1.60 -0.26
C GLN A 70 5.15 0.45 -0.83
N TYR A 71 4.43 0.71 -1.92
CA TYR A 71 3.78 -0.33 -2.70
C TYR A 71 4.70 -0.85 -3.80
N GLY A 72 4.31 -1.93 -4.44
CA GLY A 72 5.03 -2.49 -5.57
C GLY A 72 4.18 -3.50 -6.32
N ALA A 73 4.66 -3.91 -7.48
CA ALA A 73 4.11 -5.00 -8.27
C ALA A 73 5.27 -5.67 -9.02
N ASP A 74 5.26 -6.99 -9.06
CA ASP A 74 6.12 -7.76 -9.96
C ASP A 74 5.37 -7.93 -11.28
N PHE A 75 6.06 -7.85 -12.43
CA PHE A 75 5.43 -7.98 -13.73
C PHE A 75 6.24 -8.91 -14.65
N SER A 76 5.53 -9.64 -15.50
CA SER A 76 6.08 -10.44 -16.59
C SER A 76 5.30 -10.20 -17.86
N TYR A 77 6.00 -9.86 -18.94
CA TYR A 77 5.43 -9.67 -20.26
C TYR A 77 6.21 -10.51 -21.28
N THR A 78 5.50 -11.32 -22.06
CA THR A 78 6.10 -12.12 -23.13
C THR A 78 5.56 -11.66 -24.47
N GLU A 79 6.44 -11.20 -25.34
CA GLU A 79 6.12 -10.90 -26.74
C GLU A 79 7.01 -11.77 -27.63
N ASN A 80 6.38 -12.61 -28.46
CA ASN A 80 7.06 -13.61 -29.29
C ASN A 80 7.91 -14.61 -28.47
N THR A 81 9.23 -14.41 -28.43
CA THR A 81 10.21 -15.28 -27.74
C THR A 81 10.98 -14.55 -26.63
N GLU A 82 10.72 -13.26 -26.42
CA GLU A 82 11.39 -12.47 -25.40
C GLU A 82 10.46 -12.25 -24.22
N THR A 83 10.92 -12.64 -23.04
CA THR A 83 10.21 -12.39 -21.77
C THR A 83 10.91 -11.28 -21.02
N ILE A 84 10.15 -10.23 -20.73
CA ILE A 84 10.52 -9.14 -19.84
C ILE A 84 10.01 -9.49 -18.45
N ILE A 85 10.91 -9.64 -17.48
CA ILE A 85 10.55 -9.86 -16.08
C ILE A 85 11.09 -8.69 -15.27
N GLY A 86 10.24 -8.05 -14.50
CA GLY A 86 10.61 -6.90 -13.71
C GLY A 86 9.72 -6.66 -12.52
N TYR A 87 9.96 -5.53 -11.86
CA TYR A 87 9.17 -5.06 -10.76
C TYR A 87 9.18 -3.54 -10.71
N ASP A 88 8.07 -3.01 -10.21
CA ASP A 88 7.92 -1.62 -9.87
C ASP A 88 7.82 -1.44 -8.36
N ILE A 89 8.41 -0.36 -7.87
CA ILE A 89 8.29 0.12 -6.51
C ILE A 89 7.69 1.52 -6.58
N TYR A 90 6.66 1.77 -5.78
CA TYR A 90 5.92 3.02 -5.73
C TYR A 90 5.89 3.53 -4.30
N ASN A 91 6.34 4.77 -4.09
CA ASN A 91 6.44 5.35 -2.76
C ASN A 91 5.39 6.44 -2.60
N TYR A 92 4.71 6.47 -1.46
CA TYR A 92 3.62 7.39 -1.18
C TYR A 92 3.76 8.02 0.19
N LEU A 93 3.35 9.28 0.29
CA LEU A 93 2.93 9.88 1.55
C LEU A 93 1.41 9.75 1.63
N VAL A 94 0.91 9.01 2.61
CA VAL A 94 -0.51 8.72 2.79
C VAL A 94 -1.03 9.34 4.09
N GLY A 95 -2.27 9.82 4.03
CA GLY A 95 -3.08 10.18 5.20
C GLY A 95 -4.35 9.34 5.21
N TYR A 96 -4.80 8.95 6.40
CA TYR A 96 -6.00 8.12 6.52
C TYR A 96 -6.80 8.43 7.78
N ALA A 97 -8.08 8.11 7.72
CA ALA A 97 -9.02 8.23 8.82
C ALA A 97 -9.78 6.90 8.98
N LEU A 98 -9.73 6.31 10.17
CA LEU A 98 -10.35 5.03 10.50
C LEU A 98 -11.42 5.22 11.56
N TYR A 99 -12.56 4.56 11.35
CA TYR A 99 -13.63 4.44 12.31
C TYR A 99 -13.68 2.99 12.86
N PRO A 100 -13.59 2.79 14.18
CA PRO A 100 -13.74 1.48 14.78
C PRO A 100 -15.21 1.04 14.78
N PHE A 101 -15.50 -0.13 14.22
CA PHE A 101 -16.87 -0.66 14.15
C PHE A 101 -17.27 -1.40 15.41
N PHE A 102 -16.36 -2.21 15.94
CA PHE A 102 -16.59 -2.98 17.15
C PHE A 102 -15.29 -3.26 17.88
N HIS A 103 -15.41 -3.45 19.19
CA HIS A 103 -14.32 -3.80 20.09
C HIS A 103 -14.74 -5.05 20.87
N LEU A 104 -13.97 -6.13 20.73
CA LEU A 104 -14.20 -7.41 21.41
C LEU A 104 -12.90 -7.85 22.10
N SER A 105 -12.81 -7.55 23.40
CA SER A 105 -11.66 -7.90 24.24
C SER A 105 -10.33 -7.39 23.66
N LYS A 106 -9.55 -8.25 23.00
CA LYS A 106 -8.27 -7.90 22.39
C LYS A 106 -8.39 -7.48 20.92
N PHE A 107 -9.53 -7.71 20.28
CA PHE A 107 -9.72 -7.46 18.85
C PHE A 107 -10.59 -6.23 18.60
N SER A 108 -10.25 -5.43 17.60
CA SER A 108 -11.12 -4.35 17.11
C SER A 108 -11.13 -4.34 15.60
N ALA A 109 -12.30 -4.27 14.98
CA ALA A 109 -12.37 -4.05 13.54
C ALA A 109 -12.59 -2.57 13.24
N PHE A 110 -12.09 -2.13 12.09
CA PHE A 110 -12.23 -0.76 11.63
C PHE A 110 -12.42 -0.71 10.12
N GLY A 111 -12.90 0.43 9.67
CA GLY A 111 -12.95 0.80 8.26
C GLY A 111 -12.81 2.30 8.10
N GLY A 112 -12.46 2.75 6.91
CA GLY A 112 -12.13 4.14 6.70
C GLY A 112 -11.71 4.46 5.29
N ILE A 113 -11.07 5.61 5.16
CA ILE A 113 -10.55 6.13 3.91
C ILE A 113 -9.06 6.42 4.05
N GLN A 114 -8.33 6.22 2.96
CA GLN A 114 -6.94 6.61 2.82
C GLN A 114 -6.81 7.44 1.54
N ALA A 115 -5.96 8.46 1.59
CA ALA A 115 -5.55 9.21 0.42
C ALA A 115 -4.04 9.44 0.42
N GLY A 116 -3.45 9.55 -0.76
CA GLY A 116 -2.00 9.51 -0.93
C GLY A 116 -1.49 10.36 -2.07
N LEU A 117 -0.31 10.93 -1.84
CA LEU A 117 0.50 11.59 -2.86
C LEU A 117 1.67 10.69 -3.21
N SER A 118 1.85 10.41 -4.49
CA SER A 118 3.03 9.69 -4.97
C SER A 118 4.28 10.54 -4.78
N LEU A 119 5.33 9.90 -4.27
CA LEU A 119 6.69 10.41 -4.19
C LEU A 119 7.56 9.88 -5.34
N GLY A 120 6.92 9.22 -6.32
CA GLY A 120 7.59 8.52 -7.40
C GLY A 120 8.03 7.11 -7.02
N GLY A 121 8.84 6.52 -7.88
CA GLY A 121 9.12 5.10 -7.82
C GLY A 121 10.33 4.68 -8.63
N ASN A 122 10.57 3.38 -8.69
CA ASN A 122 11.60 2.81 -9.53
C ASN A 122 11.05 1.57 -10.21
N THR A 123 11.44 1.39 -11.47
CA THR A 123 11.21 0.16 -12.22
C THR A 123 12.54 -0.53 -12.43
N LYS A 124 12.58 -1.84 -12.31
CA LYS A 124 13.73 -2.67 -12.68
C LYS A 124 13.26 -3.92 -13.36
N GLY A 125 14.01 -4.39 -14.34
CA GLY A 125 13.72 -5.67 -14.94
C GLY A 125 14.85 -6.13 -15.82
N ASN A 126 14.62 -7.27 -16.47
CA ASN A 126 15.57 -7.87 -17.38
C ASN A 126 14.84 -8.35 -18.63
N VAL A 127 15.53 -8.27 -19.76
CA VAL A 127 15.14 -8.89 -21.03
C VAL A 127 16.31 -9.75 -21.46
N SER A 128 16.12 -11.07 -21.48
CA SER A 128 17.22 -12.02 -21.69
C SER A 128 18.38 -11.74 -20.70
N ASP A 129 19.60 -11.49 -21.17
CA ASP A 129 20.76 -11.16 -20.31
C ASP A 129 20.92 -9.66 -20.01
N SER A 130 20.04 -8.80 -20.56
CA SER A 130 20.14 -7.35 -20.40
C SER A 130 19.30 -6.86 -19.23
N ARG A 131 19.90 -6.06 -18.34
CA ARG A 131 19.20 -5.42 -17.22
C ARG A 131 18.79 -4.00 -17.57
N PHE A 132 17.60 -3.59 -17.16
CA PHE A 132 17.17 -2.20 -17.21
C PHE A 132 16.72 -1.72 -15.83
N SER A 133 16.86 -0.41 -15.62
CA SER A 133 16.33 0.29 -14.45
C SER A 133 15.91 1.68 -14.85
N GLY A 134 14.77 2.13 -14.34
CA GLY A 134 14.24 3.45 -14.59
C GLY A 134 13.70 4.08 -13.32
N HIS A 135 13.68 5.40 -13.31
CA HIS A 135 12.98 6.17 -12.29
C HIS A 135 11.56 6.50 -12.77
N ILE A 136 10.59 6.37 -11.88
CA ILE A 136 9.20 6.74 -12.14
C ILE A 136 8.95 8.07 -11.44
N ASN A 137 8.84 9.14 -12.21
CA ASN A 137 8.62 10.47 -11.67
C ASN A 137 7.25 10.59 -10.98
N ALA A 138 7.19 11.37 -9.90
CA ALA A 138 5.98 11.63 -9.13
C ALA A 138 4.88 12.35 -9.93
N ASP A 139 5.26 13.20 -10.90
CA ASP A 139 4.35 13.98 -11.74
C ASP A 139 3.49 13.13 -12.69
N LYS A 140 3.83 11.85 -12.88
CA LYS A 140 3.05 10.87 -13.64
C LYS A 140 1.89 10.27 -12.86
N PHE A 141 1.80 10.55 -11.56
CA PHE A 141 0.80 9.96 -10.69
C PHE A 141 -0.31 10.94 -10.38
N ALA A 142 -1.54 10.44 -10.40
CA ALA A 142 -2.67 11.17 -9.86
C ALA A 142 -2.64 11.16 -8.33
N PHE A 143 -3.52 11.97 -7.73
CA PHE A 143 -3.87 11.83 -6.33
C PHE A 143 -4.59 10.49 -6.11
N ASP A 144 -4.03 9.63 -5.26
CA ASP A 144 -4.61 8.32 -4.95
C ASP A 144 -5.56 8.44 -3.76
N TYR A 145 -6.69 7.74 -3.81
CA TYR A 145 -7.62 7.63 -2.69
C TYR A 145 -8.39 6.32 -2.76
N GLY A 146 -8.78 5.81 -1.61
CA GLY A 146 -9.42 4.51 -1.53
C GLY A 146 -10.02 4.18 -0.17
N ALA A 147 -10.60 3.00 -0.10
CA ALA A 147 -11.17 2.44 1.11
C ALA A 147 -10.13 1.58 1.86
N ILE A 148 -10.18 1.62 3.18
CA ILE A 148 -9.35 0.78 4.05
C ILE A 148 -10.24 0.05 5.04
N ALA A 149 -9.98 -1.23 5.29
CA ALA A 149 -10.65 -2.02 6.32
C ALA A 149 -9.68 -3.01 6.96
N GLY A 150 -9.85 -3.30 8.24
CA GLY A 150 -8.91 -4.17 8.94
C GLY A 150 -9.29 -4.50 10.37
N VAL A 151 -8.35 -5.18 11.04
CA VAL A 151 -8.47 -5.66 12.40
C VAL A 151 -7.20 -5.33 13.19
N ASP A 152 -7.40 -4.78 14.37
CA ASP A 152 -6.40 -4.61 15.42
C ASP A 152 -6.47 -5.75 16.43
N MET A 153 -5.31 -6.24 16.87
CA MET A 153 -5.14 -7.17 17.97
C MET A 153 -4.19 -6.59 19.01
N ALA A 154 -4.70 -6.29 20.21
CA ALA A 154 -3.90 -5.87 21.34
C ALA A 154 -3.14 -7.07 21.94
N ILE A 155 -1.82 -6.98 21.96
CA ILE A 155 -0.95 -7.96 22.63
C ILE A 155 -0.71 -7.53 24.08
N SER A 156 -0.51 -6.24 24.29
CA SER A 156 -0.37 -5.59 25.60
C SER A 156 -1.11 -4.24 25.59
N PRO A 157 -1.17 -3.51 26.73
CA PRO A 157 -1.73 -2.15 26.76
C PRO A 157 -0.98 -1.15 25.85
N THR A 158 0.25 -1.45 25.44
CA THR A 158 1.12 -0.54 24.69
C THR A 158 1.57 -1.08 23.33
N PHE A 159 1.31 -2.36 23.03
CA PHE A 159 1.73 -3.03 21.81
C PHE A 159 0.60 -3.85 21.20
N GLY A 160 0.49 -3.79 19.87
CA GLY A 160 -0.51 -4.56 19.13
C GLY A 160 -0.10 -4.84 17.70
N ILE A 161 -0.83 -5.73 17.05
CA ILE A 161 -0.69 -6.06 15.64
C ILE A 161 -1.93 -5.55 14.89
N ARG A 162 -1.74 -5.00 13.70
CA ARG A 162 -2.81 -4.63 12.78
C ARG A 162 -2.66 -5.39 11.48
N GLY A 163 -3.75 -5.99 11.02
CA GLY A 163 -3.90 -6.43 9.63
C GLY A 163 -4.92 -5.55 8.92
N PHE A 164 -4.61 -5.04 7.73
CA PHE A 164 -5.59 -4.30 6.93
C PHE A 164 -5.44 -4.53 5.43
N TYR A 165 -6.54 -4.26 4.74
CA TYR A 165 -6.63 -4.22 3.30
C TYR A 165 -6.97 -2.80 2.84
N TYR A 166 -6.21 -2.28 1.87
CA TYR A 166 -6.47 -1.04 1.16
C TYR A 166 -6.87 -1.35 -0.28
N TYR A 167 -7.91 -0.66 -0.74
CA TYR A 167 -8.41 -0.72 -2.10
C TYR A 167 -8.47 0.69 -2.70
N GLY A 168 -7.57 0.97 -3.64
CA GLY A 168 -7.52 2.22 -4.38
C GLY A 168 -8.71 2.36 -5.33
N LEU A 169 -9.33 3.54 -5.33
CA LEU A 169 -10.48 3.88 -6.17
C LEU A 169 -10.08 4.84 -7.32
N ALA A 170 -8.90 5.45 -7.22
CA ALA A 170 -8.37 6.37 -8.21
C ALA A 170 -7.57 5.62 -9.30
N ASP A 171 -7.51 6.23 -10.49
CA ASP A 171 -6.53 5.83 -11.50
C ASP A 171 -5.14 6.29 -11.04
N VAL A 172 -4.19 5.36 -10.83
CA VAL A 172 -2.87 5.71 -10.28
C VAL A 172 -2.03 6.61 -11.20
N MET A 173 -2.26 6.59 -12.52
CA MET A 173 -1.49 7.40 -13.48
C MET A 173 -2.42 8.24 -14.35
N THR A 174 -2.01 9.50 -14.58
CA THR A 174 -2.68 10.46 -15.48
C THR A 174 -2.16 10.40 -16.89
#